data_AF-A0A835XGU7-F1
#
_entry.id   AF-A0A835XGU7-F1
#
_cell.length_a   1.000
_cell.length_b   1.000
_cell.length_c   1.000
_cell.angle_alpha   90.00
_cell.angle_beta   90.00
_cell.angle_gamma   90.00
#
_symmetry.space_group_name_H-M   'P 1'
#
loop_
_entity.id
_entity.type
_entity.pdbx_description
1 polymer ?
#
loop_
_entity_poly.entity_id
_entity_poly.type
_entity_poly.pdbx_seq_one_letter_code
_entity_poly.pdbx_strand_id
1 'polypeptide(L)'
;MFYHLGCGDGKGLAIALEEFGVRKAIGIDINRKKIEQSNSLLQEKNLDQGHVICKDVTDAIFDDATVILFWFTDVLIIEKMMEKFEKLKHGCKIITIWGPLLGCLPDKVDFPYIINQVPFKPAKDLKEQLLAIFGTNCVDFVNAWEFAERYTKAIGSPEAGNDRFLTILQSIVIWINAKNLGVACTDEIPPAIKNYMGILRNFFNIEVEHLLK
;
A
#
# COMPACT_ATOMS: atom_id res chain seq x y z
N MET A 1 15.82 -7.10 11.88
CA MET A 1 15.24 -8.16 11.04
C MET A 1 14.21 -7.51 10.13
N PHE A 2 14.52 -7.40 8.85
CA PHE A 2 13.59 -6.85 7.86
C PHE A 2 12.82 -7.98 7.17
N TYR A 3 11.52 -7.83 7.02
CA TYR A 3 10.67 -8.74 6.28
C TYR A 3 9.94 -7.98 5.17
N HIS A 4 9.92 -8.55 3.97
CA HIS A 4 9.10 -8.06 2.86
C HIS A 4 8.04 -9.11 2.54
N LEU A 5 6.79 -8.82 2.89
CA LEU A 5 5.66 -9.71 2.66
C LEU A 5 5.06 -9.39 1.28
N GLY A 6 4.97 -10.39 0.41
CA GLY A 6 4.72 -10.18 -1.02
C GLY A 6 5.96 -9.66 -1.76
N CYS A 7 7.13 -10.24 -1.49
CA CYS A 7 8.42 -9.62 -1.86
C CYS A 7 8.69 -9.47 -3.36
N GLY A 8 7.89 -10.11 -4.21
CA GLY A 8 7.98 -9.94 -5.66
C GLY A 8 9.32 -10.39 -6.21
N ASP A 9 9.96 -9.51 -6.99
CA ASP A 9 11.26 -9.76 -7.64
C ASP A 9 12.48 -9.60 -6.70
N GLY A 10 12.25 -9.35 -5.41
CA GLY A 10 13.31 -9.29 -4.40
C GLY A 10 14.06 -7.96 -4.34
N LYS A 11 13.75 -6.97 -5.20
CA LYS A 11 14.42 -5.65 -5.18
C LYS A 11 14.34 -4.96 -3.82
N GLY A 12 13.18 -5.04 -3.16
CA GLY A 12 13.01 -4.47 -1.82
C GLY A 12 13.95 -5.10 -0.77
N LEU A 13 14.32 -6.38 -0.93
CA LEU A 13 15.29 -7.03 -0.05
C LEU A 13 16.70 -6.53 -0.32
N ALA A 14 17.08 -6.39 -1.60
CA ALA A 14 18.37 -5.88 -2.00
C ALA A 14 18.59 -4.45 -1.48
N ILE A 15 17.60 -3.56 -1.68
CA ILE A 15 17.63 -2.19 -1.16
C ILE A 15 17.78 -2.19 0.37
N ALA A 16 17.01 -3.02 1.09
CA ALA A 16 17.10 -3.07 2.55
C ALA A 16 18.51 -3.47 3.03
N LEU A 17 19.18 -4.38 2.32
CA LEU A 17 20.54 -4.83 2.66
C LEU A 17 21.60 -3.81 2.27
N GLU A 18 21.53 -3.28 1.04
CA GLU A 18 22.55 -2.41 0.44
C GLU A 18 22.47 -0.97 0.98
N GLU A 19 21.26 -0.41 1.09
CA GLU A 19 21.07 1.01 1.42
C GLU A 19 20.76 1.24 2.89
N PHE A 20 20.02 0.32 3.52
CA PHE A 20 19.61 0.45 4.92
C PHE A 20 20.46 -0.38 5.89
N GLY A 21 21.37 -1.22 5.37
CA GLY A 21 22.29 -2.00 6.19
C GLY A 21 21.60 -2.94 7.17
N VAL A 22 20.42 -3.47 6.83
CA VAL A 22 19.70 -4.36 7.75
C VAL A 22 20.51 -5.65 7.96
N ARG A 23 20.58 -6.13 9.20
CA ARG A 23 21.34 -7.34 9.55
C ARG A 23 20.92 -8.61 8.77
N LYS A 24 19.64 -8.69 8.41
CA LYS A 24 19.03 -9.80 7.69
C LYS A 24 17.72 -9.35 7.06
N ALA A 25 17.48 -9.75 5.82
CA ALA A 25 16.27 -9.46 5.05
C ALA A 25 15.61 -10.77 4.60
N ILE A 26 14.32 -10.92 4.87
CA ILE A 26 13.56 -12.13 4.52
C ILE A 26 12.37 -11.73 3.64
N GLY A 27 12.33 -12.23 2.42
CA GLY A 27 11.20 -12.08 1.51
C GLY A 27 10.26 -13.27 1.57
N ILE A 28 8.97 -13.02 1.51
CA ILE A 28 7.95 -14.07 1.45
C ILE A 28 7.03 -13.78 0.28
N ASP A 29 6.89 -14.72 -0.65
CA ASP A 29 5.97 -14.60 -1.78
C ASP A 29 5.42 -15.99 -2.13
N ILE A 30 4.17 -16.05 -2.56
CA ILE A 30 3.52 -17.30 -2.95
C ILE A 30 3.96 -17.77 -4.34
N ASN A 31 4.47 -16.85 -5.17
CA ASN A 31 4.84 -17.13 -6.55
C ASN A 31 6.26 -17.68 -6.64
N ARG A 32 6.37 -18.98 -6.89
CA ARG A 32 7.64 -19.69 -7.06
C ARG A 32 8.59 -19.05 -8.08
N LYS A 33 8.08 -18.58 -9.23
CA LYS A 33 8.91 -17.96 -10.28
C LYS A 33 9.55 -16.66 -9.78
N LYS A 34 8.78 -15.86 -9.02
CA LYS A 34 9.29 -14.63 -8.40
C LYS A 34 10.34 -14.91 -7.31
N ILE A 35 10.15 -16.00 -6.55
CA ILE A 35 11.14 -16.48 -5.57
C ILE A 35 12.43 -16.91 -6.26
N GLU A 36 12.36 -17.63 -7.37
CA GLU A 36 13.53 -18.01 -8.17
C GLU A 36 14.27 -16.75 -8.69
N GLN A 37 13.54 -15.76 -9.22
CA GLN A 37 14.12 -14.48 -9.64
C GLN A 37 14.79 -13.72 -8.48
N SER A 38 14.13 -13.68 -7.32
CA SER A 38 14.67 -13.03 -6.12
C SER A 38 15.95 -13.70 -5.63
N ASN A 39 16.00 -15.04 -5.66
CA ASN A 39 17.21 -15.79 -5.32
C ASN A 39 18.36 -15.47 -6.26
N SER A 40 18.12 -15.45 -7.58
CA SER A 40 19.14 -15.07 -8.57
C SER A 40 19.66 -13.65 -8.32
N LEU A 41 18.77 -12.69 -8.07
CA LEU A 41 19.14 -11.31 -7.75
C LEU A 41 20.06 -11.23 -6.51
N LEU A 42 19.70 -11.92 -5.43
CA LEU A 42 20.48 -11.91 -4.19
C LEU A 42 21.85 -12.58 -4.38
N GLN A 43 21.92 -13.66 -5.15
CA GLN A 43 23.17 -14.34 -5.49
C GLN A 43 24.08 -13.48 -6.36
N GLU A 44 23.54 -12.87 -7.43
CA GLU A 44 24.30 -11.99 -8.34
C GLU A 44 24.90 -10.79 -7.60
N LYS A 45 24.20 -10.26 -6.59
CA LYS A 45 24.67 -9.15 -5.74
C LYS A 45 25.52 -9.59 -4.55
N ASN A 46 25.75 -10.89 -4.35
CA ASN A 46 26.46 -11.46 -3.19
C ASN A 46 25.84 -11.03 -1.84
N LEU A 47 24.51 -11.02 -1.76
CA LEU A 47 23.75 -10.59 -0.59
C LEU A 47 23.35 -11.78 0.29
N ASP A 48 24.35 -12.40 0.94
CA ASP A 48 24.18 -13.63 1.74
C ASP A 48 23.21 -13.50 2.93
N GLN A 49 22.96 -12.26 3.37
CA GLN A 49 22.02 -11.94 4.45
C GLN A 49 20.56 -11.88 3.99
N GLY A 50 20.32 -11.99 2.68
CA GLY A 50 19.00 -12.03 2.07
C GLY A 50 18.53 -13.47 1.89
N HIS A 51 17.30 -13.77 2.32
CA HIS A 51 16.66 -15.05 2.07
C HIS A 51 15.25 -14.85 1.55
N VAL A 52 14.75 -15.83 0.81
CA VAL A 52 13.37 -15.83 0.33
C VAL A 52 12.68 -17.15 0.65
N ILE A 53 11.37 -17.07 0.93
CA ILE A 53 10.54 -18.20 1.33
C ILE A 53 9.33 -18.24 0.39
N CYS A 54 9.18 -19.35 -0.34
CA CYS A 54 8.01 -19.58 -1.18
C CYS A 54 6.85 -20.07 -0.31
N LYS A 55 6.01 -19.15 0.18
CA LYS A 55 4.87 -19.47 1.05
C LYS A 55 3.80 -18.40 0.96
N ASP A 56 2.55 -18.78 1.26
CA ASP A 56 1.51 -17.82 1.56
C ASP A 56 1.90 -17.00 2.82
N VAL A 57 1.76 -15.67 2.73
CA VAL A 57 2.11 -14.76 3.83
C VAL A 57 1.23 -14.97 5.06
N THR A 58 -0.02 -15.38 4.86
CA THR A 58 -0.98 -15.65 5.94
C THR A 58 -0.57 -16.88 6.75
N ASP A 59 0.18 -17.83 6.17
CA ASP A 59 0.69 -19.03 6.83
C ASP A 59 2.16 -18.91 7.30
N ALA A 60 2.85 -17.81 6.96
CA ALA A 60 4.26 -17.64 7.28
C ALA A 60 4.52 -17.29 8.75
N ILE A 61 5.72 -17.62 9.24
CA ILE A 61 6.18 -17.27 10.59
C ILE A 61 7.24 -16.18 10.47
N PHE A 62 7.06 -15.08 11.20
CA PHE A 62 7.93 -13.91 11.15
C PHE A 62 7.95 -13.16 12.50
N ASP A 63 7.82 -13.91 13.61
CA ASP A 63 7.67 -13.37 14.97
C ASP A 63 8.93 -12.62 15.47
N ASP A 64 10.07 -12.81 14.81
CA ASP A 64 11.33 -12.10 15.05
C ASP A 64 11.49 -10.82 14.22
N ALA A 65 10.51 -10.47 13.38
CA ALA A 65 10.52 -9.25 12.60
C ALA A 65 10.62 -8.01 13.50
N THR A 66 11.45 -7.05 13.06
CA THR A 66 11.54 -5.72 13.69
C THR A 66 11.00 -4.63 12.77
N VAL A 67 11.04 -4.87 11.46
CA VAL A 67 10.45 -4.01 10.42
C VAL A 67 9.84 -4.90 9.35
N ILE A 68 8.63 -4.59 8.93
CA ILE A 68 7.89 -5.31 7.88
C ILE A 68 7.47 -4.30 6.81
N LEU A 69 7.78 -4.60 5.54
CA LEU A 69 7.12 -3.97 4.40
C LEU A 69 5.95 -4.86 3.96
N PHE A 70 4.74 -4.28 3.97
CA PHE A 70 3.49 -4.99 3.70
C PHE A 70 2.62 -4.15 2.75
N TRP A 71 2.43 -4.64 1.52
CA TRP A 71 1.55 -4.01 0.54
C TRP A 71 0.63 -5.03 -0.12
N PHE A 72 -0.62 -5.05 0.34
CA PHE A 72 -1.70 -5.90 -0.16
C PHE A 72 -2.98 -5.09 -0.28
N THR A 73 -3.83 -5.46 -1.22
CA THR A 73 -5.16 -4.84 -1.44
C THR A 73 -6.32 -5.78 -1.13
N ASP A 74 -6.05 -7.08 -0.97
CA ASP A 74 -7.04 -8.08 -0.61
C ASP A 74 -7.43 -7.94 0.87
N VAL A 75 -8.73 -7.66 1.11
CA VAL A 75 -9.27 -7.42 2.45
C VAL A 75 -9.11 -8.64 3.36
N LEU A 76 -9.29 -9.86 2.84
CA LEU A 76 -9.17 -11.09 3.63
C LEU A 76 -7.73 -11.35 4.05
N ILE A 77 -6.76 -11.00 3.19
CA ILE A 77 -5.34 -11.04 3.56
C ILE A 77 -5.05 -10.00 4.63
N ILE A 78 -5.50 -8.76 4.45
CA ILE A 78 -5.24 -7.67 5.41
C ILE A 78 -5.79 -8.02 6.80
N GLU A 79 -7.03 -8.51 6.90
CA GLU A 79 -7.66 -8.91 8.17
C GLU A 79 -6.84 -9.99 8.89
N LYS A 80 -6.47 -11.08 8.19
CA LYS A 80 -5.63 -12.14 8.77
C LYS A 80 -4.26 -11.62 9.21
N MET A 81 -3.68 -10.71 8.44
CA MET A 81 -2.35 -10.17 8.73
C MET A 81 -2.38 -9.23 9.93
N MET A 82 -3.47 -8.48 10.14
CA MET A 82 -3.67 -7.68 11.35
C MET A 82 -3.60 -8.53 12.62
N GLU A 83 -4.28 -9.67 12.66
CA GLU A 83 -4.24 -10.60 13.81
C GLU A 83 -2.82 -11.13 14.10
N LYS A 84 -1.99 -11.27 13.06
CA LYS A 84 -0.60 -11.70 13.20
C LYS A 84 0.29 -10.56 13.66
N PHE A 85 0.07 -9.35 13.16
CA PHE A 85 0.84 -8.18 13.54
C PHE A 85 0.66 -7.81 15.03
N GLU A 86 -0.53 -8.00 15.58
CA GLU A 86 -0.80 -7.78 17.01
C GLU A 86 0.04 -8.67 17.94
N LYS A 87 0.52 -9.82 17.45
CA LYS A 87 1.33 -10.78 18.21
C LYS A 87 2.83 -10.52 18.11
N LEU A 88 3.26 -9.54 17.30
CA LEU A 88 4.67 -9.20 17.13
C LEU A 88 5.24 -8.51 18.36
N LYS A 89 6.57 -8.47 18.42
CA LYS A 89 7.30 -7.80 19.50
C LYS A 89 6.95 -6.31 19.55
N HIS A 90 6.83 -5.78 20.76
CA HIS A 90 6.72 -4.36 21.00
C HIS A 90 7.84 -3.60 20.27
N GLY A 91 7.47 -2.53 19.58
CA GLY A 91 8.39 -1.73 18.76
C GLY A 91 8.57 -2.23 17.33
N CYS A 92 7.99 -3.37 16.93
CA CYS A 92 8.00 -3.79 15.54
C CYS A 92 7.24 -2.78 14.67
N LYS A 93 7.82 -2.39 13.53
CA LYS A 93 7.25 -1.40 12.61
C LYS A 93 6.67 -2.06 11.38
N ILE A 94 5.45 -1.71 11.02
CA ILE A 94 4.80 -2.11 9.78
C ILE A 94 4.77 -0.91 8.86
N ILE A 95 5.34 -1.07 7.66
CA ILE A 95 5.39 -0.08 6.61
C ILE A 95 4.41 -0.51 5.53
N THR A 96 3.44 0.35 5.21
CA THR A 96 2.51 0.14 4.10
C THR A 96 2.64 1.25 3.06
N ILE A 97 2.12 0.99 1.86
CA ILE A 97 2.06 1.94 0.74
C ILE A 97 0.62 1.96 0.26
N TRP A 98 0.11 3.13 -0.15
CA TRP A 98 -1.25 3.33 -0.71
C TRP A 98 -2.41 3.13 0.28
N GLY A 99 -2.42 2.02 1.03
CA GLY A 99 -3.42 1.67 2.04
C GLY A 99 -2.83 1.61 3.44
N PRO A 100 -3.36 2.34 4.43
CA PRO A 100 -2.95 2.19 5.83
C PRO A 100 -3.45 0.88 6.43
N LEU A 101 -2.91 0.50 7.58
CA LEU A 101 -3.53 -0.52 8.43
C LEU A 101 -4.87 0.00 8.93
N LEU A 102 -5.96 -0.63 8.51
CA LEU A 102 -7.33 -0.17 8.80
C LEU A 102 -7.56 -0.01 10.30
N GLY A 103 -8.11 1.14 10.71
CA GLY A 103 -8.42 1.43 12.10
C GLY A 103 -7.22 1.80 12.98
N CYS A 104 -6.03 1.96 12.40
CA CYS A 104 -4.82 2.34 13.14
C CYS A 104 -4.34 3.75 12.76
N LEU A 105 -4.08 4.58 13.76
CA LEU A 105 -3.37 5.85 13.57
C LEU A 105 -1.89 5.59 13.24
N PRO A 106 -1.30 6.33 12.30
CA PRO A 106 0.11 6.19 11.97
C PRO A 106 1.01 6.73 13.09
N ASP A 107 2.18 6.12 13.25
CA ASP A 107 3.28 6.67 14.06
C ASP A 107 4.11 7.68 13.26
N LYS A 108 4.25 7.45 11.95
CA LYS A 108 4.87 8.39 11.01
C LYS A 108 4.24 8.23 9.62
N VAL A 109 4.07 9.35 8.93
CA VAL A 109 3.75 9.38 7.49
C VAL A 109 4.96 9.97 6.78
N ASP A 110 5.55 9.18 5.89
CA ASP A 110 6.65 9.58 5.01
C ASP A 110 6.21 9.27 3.58
N PHE A 111 5.27 10.09 3.09
CA PHE A 111 4.48 9.77 1.90
C PHE A 111 5.37 9.34 0.73
N PRO A 112 5.10 8.18 0.08
CA PRO A 112 3.85 7.41 0.11
C PRO A 112 3.81 6.31 1.18
N TYR A 113 4.79 6.27 2.09
CA TYR A 113 4.90 5.26 3.14
C TYR A 113 4.16 5.68 4.41
N ILE A 114 3.43 4.73 4.97
CA ILE A 114 2.73 4.88 6.25
C ILE A 114 3.36 3.88 7.22
N ILE A 115 3.77 4.37 8.38
CA ILE A 115 4.47 3.57 9.39
C ILE A 115 3.60 3.47 10.64
N ASN A 116 3.27 2.24 11.02
CA ASN A 116 2.64 1.91 12.29
C ASN A 116 3.62 1.10 13.15
N GLN A 117 3.52 1.23 14.47
CA GLN A 117 4.36 0.52 15.42
C GLN A 117 3.50 -0.30 16.38
N VAL A 118 3.94 -1.52 16.71
CA VAL A 118 3.27 -2.40 17.68
C VAL A 118 3.59 -1.94 19.12
N PRO A 119 2.61 -1.82 20.03
CA PRO A 119 1.17 -1.98 19.82
C PRO A 119 0.57 -0.80 19.07
N PHE A 120 -0.39 -1.09 18.19
CA PHE A 120 -1.01 -0.07 17.35
C PHE A 120 -1.87 0.92 18.14
N LYS A 121 -1.91 2.16 17.67
CA LYS A 121 -2.79 3.21 18.19
C LYS A 121 -4.14 3.11 17.47
N PRO A 122 -5.25 2.75 18.14
CA PRO A 122 -6.54 2.68 17.48
C PRO A 122 -7.02 4.08 17.08
N ALA A 123 -7.60 4.20 15.89
CA ALA A 123 -8.37 5.37 15.48
C ALA A 123 -9.81 5.24 16.00
N LYS A 124 -10.41 6.35 16.41
CA LYS A 124 -11.81 6.47 16.82
C LYS A 124 -12.75 6.11 15.67
N ASP A 125 -12.43 6.58 14.48
CA ASP A 125 -13.18 6.35 13.26
C ASP A 125 -12.29 6.52 12.02
N LEU A 126 -12.81 6.18 10.85
CA LEU A 126 -12.07 6.29 9.59
C LEU A 126 -11.72 7.76 9.26
N LYS A 127 -12.52 8.73 9.70
CA LYS A 127 -12.26 10.15 9.42
C LYS A 127 -11.05 10.65 10.18
N GLU A 128 -10.88 10.21 11.43
CA GLU A 128 -9.68 10.50 12.22
C GLU A 128 -8.43 9.88 11.57
N GLN A 129 -8.53 8.64 11.10
CA GLN A 129 -7.43 7.98 10.39
C GLN A 129 -7.06 8.73 9.09
N LEU A 130 -8.06 9.12 8.29
CA LEU A 130 -7.84 9.92 7.07
C LEU A 130 -7.17 11.25 7.39
N LEU A 131 -7.63 11.93 8.44
CA LEU A 131 -7.06 13.21 8.85
C LEU A 131 -5.58 13.06 9.25
N ALA A 132 -5.25 12.00 10.00
CA ALA A 132 -3.89 11.74 10.45
C ALA A 132 -2.91 11.38 9.31
N ILE A 133 -3.40 10.75 8.24
CA ILE A 133 -2.56 10.30 7.12
C ILE A 133 -2.49 11.34 6.01
N PHE A 134 -3.64 11.89 5.64
CA PHE A 134 -3.82 12.69 4.44
C PHE A 134 -4.09 14.17 4.72
N GLY A 135 -4.28 14.56 5.99
CA GLY A 135 -4.58 15.94 6.35
C GLY A 135 -6.00 16.38 6.04
N THR A 136 -6.90 15.45 5.67
CA THR A 136 -8.32 15.73 5.42
C THR A 136 -9.22 14.70 6.09
N ASN A 137 -10.38 15.13 6.59
CA ASN A 137 -11.37 14.27 7.25
C ASN A 137 -12.50 13.79 6.32
N CYS A 138 -12.51 14.25 5.07
CA CYS A 138 -13.37 13.76 3.99
C CYS A 138 -12.65 13.89 2.64
N VAL A 139 -13.10 13.14 1.63
CA VAL A 139 -12.52 13.16 0.29
C VAL A 139 -13.51 13.76 -0.71
N ASP A 140 -13.13 14.86 -1.34
CA ASP A 140 -13.80 15.42 -2.52
C ASP A 140 -12.99 15.11 -3.78
N PHE A 141 -13.43 15.63 -4.93
CA PHE A 141 -12.71 15.43 -6.19
C PHE A 141 -11.29 16.02 -6.18
N VAL A 142 -11.09 17.18 -5.55
CA VAL A 142 -9.79 17.85 -5.53
C VAL A 142 -8.78 17.05 -4.72
N ASN A 143 -9.17 16.59 -3.53
CA ASN A 143 -8.36 15.71 -2.70
C ASN A 143 -8.05 14.39 -3.41
N ALA A 144 -9.06 13.77 -4.05
CA ALA A 144 -8.85 12.53 -4.79
C ALA A 144 -7.83 12.70 -5.95
N TRP A 145 -7.90 13.83 -6.67
CA TRP A 145 -6.94 14.17 -7.72
C TRP A 145 -5.54 14.41 -7.19
N GLU A 146 -5.42 15.18 -6.12
CA GLU A 146 -4.14 15.49 -5.48
C GLU A 146 -3.44 14.21 -4.99
N PHE A 147 -4.18 13.28 -4.37
CA PHE A 147 -3.66 12.00 -3.94
C PHE A 147 -3.22 11.14 -5.12
N ALA A 148 -4.05 11.03 -6.17
CA ALA A 148 -3.69 10.29 -7.39
C ALA A 148 -2.39 10.80 -8.01
N GLU A 149 -2.25 12.12 -8.16
CA GLU A 149 -1.03 12.73 -8.68
C GLU A 149 0.17 12.46 -7.78
N ARG A 150 0.03 12.63 -6.46
CA ARG A 150 1.12 12.43 -5.51
C ARG A 150 1.61 10.99 -5.51
N TYR A 151 0.70 10.02 -5.50
CA TYR A 151 1.06 8.62 -5.56
C TYR A 151 1.72 8.27 -6.89
N THR A 152 1.18 8.76 -8.01
CA THR A 152 1.75 8.53 -9.34
C THR A 152 3.16 9.10 -9.44
N LYS A 153 3.40 10.30 -8.91
CA LYS A 153 4.74 10.92 -8.88
C LYS A 153 5.70 10.21 -7.93
N ALA A 154 5.23 9.69 -6.81
CA ALA A 154 6.07 9.05 -5.81
C ALA A 154 6.50 7.62 -6.18
N ILE A 155 5.67 6.90 -6.93
CA ILE A 155 5.89 5.49 -7.28
C ILE A 155 6.29 5.31 -8.75
N GLY A 156 5.91 6.26 -9.62
CA GLY A 156 6.25 6.25 -11.04
C GLY A 156 7.73 6.40 -11.30
N SER A 157 8.17 6.06 -12.52
CA SER A 157 9.55 6.32 -12.93
C SER A 157 9.80 7.84 -13.00
N PRO A 158 11.01 8.31 -12.69
CA PRO A 158 11.35 9.74 -12.77
C PRO A 158 11.06 10.37 -14.15
N GLU A 159 11.10 9.55 -15.19
CA GLU A 159 10.93 9.94 -16.59
C GLU A 159 9.47 9.88 -17.08
N ALA A 160 8.55 9.26 -16.34
CA ALA A 160 7.16 9.05 -16.77
C ALA A 160 6.36 10.36 -16.94
N GLY A 161 6.82 11.47 -16.38
CA GLY A 161 6.08 12.73 -16.38
C GLY A 161 4.74 12.61 -15.65
N ASN A 162 3.75 13.43 -16.03
CA ASN A 162 2.39 13.34 -15.47
C ASN A 162 1.52 12.46 -16.37
N ASP A 163 1.24 11.22 -15.94
CA ASP A 163 0.27 10.34 -16.59
C ASP A 163 -1.16 10.77 -16.24
N ARG A 164 -1.72 11.62 -17.11
CA ARG A 164 -3.09 12.15 -16.95
C ARG A 164 -4.14 11.05 -16.97
N PHE A 165 -3.96 10.01 -17.78
CA PHE A 165 -4.93 8.93 -17.86
C PHE A 165 -4.97 8.14 -16.55
N LEU A 166 -3.80 7.77 -16.03
CA LEU A 166 -3.68 7.10 -14.73
C LEU A 166 -4.22 7.97 -13.60
N THR A 167 -3.89 9.26 -13.61
CA THR A 167 -4.38 10.22 -12.62
C THR A 167 -5.92 10.31 -12.63
N ILE A 168 -6.54 10.41 -13.81
CA ILE A 168 -8.00 10.42 -13.94
C ILE A 168 -8.61 9.14 -13.38
N LEU A 169 -8.08 7.97 -13.78
CA LEU A 169 -8.59 6.68 -13.34
C LEU A 169 -8.48 6.53 -11.82
N GLN A 170 -7.32 6.84 -11.25
CA GLN A 170 -7.08 6.78 -9.80
C GLN A 170 -7.97 7.77 -9.03
N SER A 171 -8.13 9.00 -9.52
CA SER A 171 -8.98 10.02 -8.88
C SER A 171 -10.41 9.52 -8.72
N ILE A 172 -10.95 8.89 -9.77
CA ILE A 172 -12.32 8.34 -9.73
C ILE A 172 -12.40 7.17 -8.75
N VAL A 173 -11.45 6.24 -8.80
CA VAL A 173 -11.42 5.08 -7.89
C VAL A 173 -11.29 5.51 -6.42
N ILE A 174 -10.42 6.48 -6.12
CA ILE A 174 -10.25 7.04 -4.78
C ILE A 174 -11.55 7.67 -4.28
N TRP A 175 -12.20 8.49 -5.11
CA TRP A 175 -13.46 9.12 -4.73
C TRP A 175 -14.60 8.12 -4.55
N ILE A 176 -14.75 7.13 -5.43
CA ILE A 176 -15.74 6.06 -5.31
C ILE A 176 -15.53 5.28 -4.00
N ASN A 177 -14.29 4.90 -3.68
CA ASN A 177 -13.98 4.21 -2.44
C ASN A 177 -14.31 5.06 -1.22
N ALA A 178 -13.99 6.35 -1.25
CA ALA A 178 -14.36 7.26 -0.16
C ALA A 178 -15.88 7.38 0.02
N LYS A 179 -16.65 7.41 -1.07
CA LYS A 179 -18.12 7.40 -1.02
C LYS A 179 -18.63 6.10 -0.39
N ASN A 180 -18.16 4.95 -0.87
CA ASN A 180 -18.56 3.64 -0.37
C ASN A 180 -18.23 3.44 1.13
N LEU A 181 -17.18 4.11 1.61
CA LEU A 181 -16.75 4.10 3.00
C LEU A 181 -17.41 5.19 3.87
N GLY A 182 -18.31 6.01 3.31
CA GLY A 182 -19.01 7.07 4.06
C GLY A 182 -18.12 8.26 4.45
N VAL A 183 -17.02 8.47 3.73
CA VAL A 183 -16.01 9.51 3.98
C VAL A 183 -15.84 10.47 2.80
N ALA A 184 -16.72 10.41 1.80
CA ALA A 184 -16.80 11.48 0.81
C ALA A 184 -17.32 12.78 1.45
N CYS A 185 -16.87 13.94 0.97
CA CYS A 185 -17.34 15.23 1.48
C CYS A 185 -18.80 15.53 1.08
N THR A 186 -19.30 14.88 0.02
CA THR A 186 -20.66 15.04 -0.48
C THR A 186 -21.27 13.67 -0.80
N ASP A 187 -22.57 13.52 -0.56
CA ASP A 187 -23.30 12.31 -0.95
C ASP A 187 -23.56 12.26 -2.46
N GLU A 188 -23.76 13.41 -3.10
CA GLU A 188 -23.96 13.47 -4.54
C GLU A 188 -22.64 13.24 -5.30
N ILE A 189 -22.75 12.61 -6.48
CA ILE A 189 -21.61 12.44 -7.39
C ILE A 189 -21.26 13.80 -8.02
N PRO A 190 -20.04 14.33 -7.81
CA PRO A 190 -19.61 15.61 -8.36
C PRO A 190 -19.68 15.63 -9.89
N PRO A 191 -19.99 16.79 -10.52
CA PRO A 191 -19.98 16.92 -11.97
C PRO A 191 -18.66 16.48 -12.62
N ALA A 192 -17.53 16.78 -11.98
CA ALA A 192 -16.21 16.35 -12.45
C ALA A 192 -16.11 14.81 -12.54
N ILE A 193 -16.53 14.10 -11.48
CA ILE A 193 -16.54 12.64 -11.45
C ILE A 193 -17.45 12.07 -12.55
N LYS A 194 -18.68 12.58 -12.68
CA LYS A 194 -19.62 12.16 -13.75
C LYS A 194 -19.01 12.33 -15.14
N ASN A 195 -18.37 13.48 -15.40
CA ASN A 195 -17.74 13.76 -16.68
C ASN A 195 -16.59 12.79 -16.97
N TYR A 196 -15.70 12.55 -16.01
CA TYR A 196 -14.59 11.62 -16.20
C TYR A 196 -15.03 10.16 -16.33
N MET A 197 -16.06 9.74 -15.59
CA MET A 197 -16.68 8.42 -15.80
C MET A 197 -17.23 8.27 -17.22
N GLY A 198 -17.89 9.32 -17.74
CA GLY A 198 -18.34 9.36 -19.14
C GLY A 198 -17.19 9.29 -20.14
N ILE A 199 -16.07 9.98 -19.87
CA ILE A 199 -14.87 9.92 -20.73
C ILE A 199 -14.30 8.49 -20.75
N LEU A 200 -14.12 7.86 -19.58
CA LEU A 200 -13.61 6.50 -19.47
C LEU A 200 -14.49 5.50 -20.23
N ARG A 201 -15.82 5.59 -20.08
CA ARG A 201 -16.75 4.73 -20.79
C ARG A 201 -16.69 4.95 -22.30
N ASN A 202 -16.84 6.20 -22.75
CA ASN A 202 -17.09 6.50 -24.16
C ASN A 202 -15.82 6.44 -25.02
N PHE A 203 -14.65 6.74 -24.46
CA PHE A 203 -13.40 6.81 -25.23
C PHE A 203 -12.43 5.66 -24.93
N PHE A 204 -12.55 5.01 -23.77
CA PHE A 204 -11.65 3.94 -23.35
C PHE A 204 -12.34 2.60 -23.11
N ASN A 205 -13.68 2.55 -23.21
CA ASN A 205 -14.49 1.37 -22.93
C ASN A 205 -14.24 0.82 -21.50
N ILE A 206 -14.02 1.72 -20.54
CA ILE A 206 -13.80 1.42 -19.13
C ILE A 206 -15.02 1.90 -18.34
N GLU A 207 -15.77 0.95 -17.76
CA GLU A 207 -16.93 1.24 -16.92
C GLU A 207 -16.59 1.09 -15.43
N VAL A 208 -16.88 2.13 -14.65
CA VAL A 208 -16.61 2.15 -13.19
C VAL A 208 -17.86 2.41 -12.36
N GLU A 209 -19.03 2.62 -12.99
CA GLU A 209 -20.30 2.87 -12.30
C GLU A 209 -20.69 1.70 -11.37
N HIS A 210 -20.38 0.46 -11.76
CA HIS A 210 -20.63 -0.75 -10.98
C HIS A 210 -19.84 -0.81 -9.65
N LEU A 211 -18.84 0.05 -9.46
CA LEU A 211 -18.06 0.14 -8.24
C LEU A 211 -18.74 0.98 -7.15
N LEU A 212 -19.76 1.78 -7.50
CA LEU A 212 -20.55 2.55 -6.53
C LEU A 212 -21.52 1.61 -5.80
N LYS A 213 -21.46 1.61 -4.47
CA LYS A 213 -22.35 0.83 -3.58
C LYS A 213 -23.47 1.69 -3.00
#